data_AF-A0A942GD16-F1
#
_entry.id   AF-A0A942GD16-F1
#
_cell.length_a   1.000
_cell.length_b   1.000
_cell.length_c   1.000
_cell.angle_alpha   90.00
_cell.angle_beta   90.00
_cell.angle_gamma   90.00
#
_symmetry.space_group_name_H-M   'P 1'
#
loop_
_entity.id
_entity.type
_entity.pdbx_description
1 polymer ?
#
loop_
_entity_poly.entity_id
_entity_poly.type
_entity_poly.pdbx_seq_one_letter_code
_entity_poly.pdbx_strand_id
1 'polypeptide(L)'
;MSGGADGPSCAVCRAPAVIEEPRHRAAWCPVHYVDHVQNQVRKAIDHPQATPARERMFGYADRLLVAVSGGKDSLALWDILLDLGYRVDGLYIGLGIGGYSRRSQEICEAFAQQRGAHLHVVDLAETYGFSTVTGSQVATNRSTCGVCGLSKRYVFNQVAVERGYDVVVTGHNLDDEAATLLGNLLRWHEDFLARQRPVLPATGANQVRKCKPLYRLSEREMAAYCVIRGIDYVVEECPLVDGNTGHEHKEILSALERAAPGAKAQFLFGFLDRHERFTEAEGADDGPTVVACGRCGMPTVGEVCAFCRQRERILAVLPVTAGAAPAPPSPATDRNVAP
;
A
#
# COMPACT_ATOMS: atom_id res chain seq x y z
N MET A 1 51.22 1.94 -10.78
CA MET A 1 50.90 0.52 -10.54
C MET A 1 49.38 0.38 -10.57
N SER A 2 48.88 -0.37 -11.56
CA SER A 2 47.54 -0.99 -11.70
C SER A 2 46.32 -0.27 -11.11
N GLY A 3 45.67 0.58 -11.90
CA GLY A 3 44.24 0.86 -11.76
C GLY A 3 43.45 -0.34 -12.26
N GLY A 4 42.92 -1.14 -11.34
CA GLY A 4 42.05 -2.29 -11.65
C GLY A 4 40.65 -1.79 -12.01
N ALA A 5 40.28 -1.95 -13.29
CA ALA A 5 38.96 -1.64 -13.82
C ALA A 5 37.99 -2.81 -13.61
N ASP A 6 37.85 -3.28 -12.37
CA ASP A 6 36.81 -4.25 -12.01
C ASP A 6 35.72 -3.48 -11.26
N GLY A 7 34.53 -3.39 -11.86
CA GLY A 7 33.36 -2.74 -11.26
C GLY A 7 32.93 -3.40 -9.93
N PRO A 8 31.89 -2.87 -9.27
CA PRO A 8 31.42 -3.42 -8.00
C PRO A 8 31.09 -4.91 -8.15
N SER A 9 31.50 -5.73 -7.16
CA SER A 9 31.26 -7.18 -7.14
C SER A 9 30.21 -7.54 -6.10
N CYS A 10 29.45 -8.60 -6.40
CA CYS A 10 28.41 -9.10 -5.52
C CYS A 10 28.99 -9.49 -4.16
N ALA A 11 28.37 -9.02 -3.08
CA ALA A 11 28.79 -9.28 -1.71
C ALA A 11 28.77 -10.77 -1.33
N VAL A 12 27.99 -11.60 -2.04
CA VAL A 12 27.85 -13.03 -1.78
C VAL A 12 28.77 -13.88 -2.66
N CYS A 13 28.64 -13.76 -3.99
CA CYS A 13 29.35 -14.65 -4.93
C CYS A 13 30.49 -14.01 -5.72
N ARG A 14 30.78 -12.73 -5.50
CA ARG A 14 31.82 -11.96 -6.22
C ARG A 14 31.63 -11.79 -7.73
N ALA A 15 30.52 -12.28 -8.31
CA ALA A 15 30.13 -11.97 -9.69
C ALA A 15 29.88 -10.46 -9.88
N PRO A 16 29.90 -9.93 -11.12
CA PRO A 16 29.58 -8.52 -11.38
C PRO A 16 28.23 -8.10 -10.76
N ALA A 17 28.23 -6.98 -10.03
CA ALA A 17 27.02 -6.44 -9.43
C ALA A 17 26.23 -5.58 -10.44
N VAL A 18 24.90 -5.61 -10.31
CA VAL A 18 23.97 -4.78 -11.10
C VAL A 18 23.39 -3.63 -10.29
N ILE A 19 23.49 -3.69 -8.96
CA ILE A 19 23.05 -2.62 -8.06
C ILE A 19 23.97 -2.54 -6.85
N GLU A 20 24.32 -1.32 -6.50
CA GLU A 20 24.95 -0.97 -5.24
C GLU A 20 23.91 -0.44 -4.27
N GLU A 21 24.05 -0.84 -3.01
CA GLU A 21 23.17 -0.46 -1.92
C GLU A 21 23.98 0.15 -0.77
N PRO A 22 24.26 1.47 -0.83
CA PRO A 22 25.17 2.13 0.09
C PRO A 22 24.81 1.98 1.56
N ARG A 23 23.51 1.93 1.90
CA ARG A 23 23.02 1.74 3.28
C ARG A 23 23.48 0.43 3.93
N HIS A 24 23.69 -0.64 3.13
CA HIS A 24 24.24 -1.92 3.61
C HIS A 24 25.71 -2.08 3.26
N ARG A 25 26.33 -1.09 2.63
CA ARG A 25 27.71 -1.15 2.12
C ARG A 25 27.95 -2.41 1.28
N ALA A 26 26.97 -2.74 0.44
CA ALA A 26 26.95 -3.97 -0.33
C ALA A 26 26.59 -3.67 -1.79
N ALA A 27 27.00 -4.57 -2.67
CA ALA A 27 26.57 -4.61 -4.06
C ALA A 27 26.08 -6.01 -4.39
N TRP A 28 25.14 -6.13 -5.32
CA TRP A 28 24.41 -7.37 -5.55
C TRP A 28 24.37 -7.72 -7.04
N CYS A 29 24.61 -9.00 -7.37
CA CYS A 29 24.23 -9.55 -8.67
C CYS A 29 22.70 -9.79 -8.69
N PRO A 30 22.08 -10.04 -9.86
CA PRO A 30 20.62 -10.16 -9.96
C PRO A 30 20.01 -11.19 -9.00
N VAL A 31 20.62 -12.37 -8.88
CA VAL A 31 20.13 -13.47 -8.05
C VAL A 31 20.14 -13.09 -6.57
N HIS A 32 21.31 -12.71 -6.04
CA HIS A 32 21.43 -12.37 -4.62
C HIS A 32 20.70 -11.06 -4.26
N TYR A 33 20.41 -10.21 -5.25
CA TYR A 33 19.56 -9.05 -5.01
C TYR A 33 18.10 -9.44 -4.76
N VAL A 34 17.55 -10.36 -5.56
CA VAL A 34 16.20 -10.92 -5.32
C VAL A 34 16.13 -11.56 -3.94
N ASP A 35 17.14 -12.38 -3.59
CA ASP A 35 17.24 -12.99 -2.26
C ASP A 35 17.30 -11.95 -1.15
N HIS A 36 18.09 -10.88 -1.34
CA HIS A 36 18.20 -9.78 -0.39
C HIS A 36 16.84 -9.13 -0.14
N VAL A 37 16.12 -8.76 -1.20
CA VAL A 37 14.81 -8.11 -1.12
C VAL A 37 13.80 -9.01 -0.41
N GLN A 38 13.70 -10.29 -0.83
CA GLN A 38 12.84 -11.27 -0.17
C GLN A 38 13.19 -11.47 1.31
N ASN A 39 14.49 -11.43 1.66
CA ASN A 39 14.93 -11.49 3.05
C ASN A 39 14.55 -10.25 3.86
N GLN A 40 14.52 -9.05 3.29
CA GLN A 40 14.01 -7.87 3.99
C GLN A 40 12.51 -7.97 4.22
N VAL A 41 11.73 -8.50 3.27
CA VAL A 41 10.30 -8.76 3.44
C VAL A 41 10.05 -9.85 4.49
N ARG A 42 10.80 -10.95 4.47
CA ARG A 42 10.76 -11.96 5.55
C ARG A 42 11.06 -11.33 6.90
N LYS A 43 12.12 -10.54 7.04
CA LYS A 43 12.42 -9.82 8.30
C LYS A 43 11.32 -8.84 8.73
N ALA A 44 10.57 -8.27 7.79
CA ALA A 44 9.43 -7.42 8.11
C ALA A 44 8.24 -8.23 8.66
N ILE A 45 8.00 -9.42 8.12
CA ILE A 45 6.88 -10.30 8.47
C ILE A 45 7.20 -11.15 9.71
N ASP A 46 8.40 -11.72 9.74
CA ASP A 46 8.94 -12.59 10.79
C ASP A 46 9.42 -11.70 11.93
N HIS A 47 8.45 -11.18 12.69
CA HIS A 47 8.75 -10.49 13.93
C HIS A 47 9.43 -11.45 14.93
N PRO A 48 10.34 -10.96 15.79
CA PRO A 48 10.88 -11.75 16.89
C PRO A 48 9.77 -12.46 17.69
N GLN A 49 10.04 -13.65 18.24
CA GLN A 49 9.04 -14.39 19.02
C GLN A 49 8.49 -13.57 20.21
N ALA A 50 9.28 -12.63 20.73
CA ALA A 50 8.88 -11.71 21.80
C ALA A 50 7.90 -10.61 21.34
N THR A 51 7.72 -10.39 20.03
CA THR A 51 6.79 -9.37 19.52
C THR A 51 5.35 -9.75 19.85
N PRO A 52 4.55 -8.85 20.46
CA PRO A 52 3.14 -9.09 20.75
C PRO A 52 2.37 -9.55 19.51
N ALA A 53 1.46 -10.51 19.67
CA ALA A 53 0.71 -11.08 18.54
C ALA A 53 -0.02 -10.02 17.68
N ARG A 54 -0.50 -8.93 18.31
CA ARG A 54 -1.16 -7.79 17.64
C ARG A 54 -0.23 -6.97 16.73
N GLU A 55 1.07 -7.08 16.94
CA GLU A 55 2.11 -6.39 16.16
C GLU A 55 2.73 -7.28 15.10
N ARG A 56 2.34 -8.56 15.03
CA ARG A 56 2.81 -9.48 13.98
C ARG A 56 2.03 -9.26 12.69
N MET A 57 2.70 -9.26 11.55
CA MET A 57 2.04 -9.08 10.25
C MET A 57 1.05 -10.21 9.94
N PHE A 58 1.55 -11.39 9.59
CA PHE A 58 0.77 -12.58 9.18
C PHE A 58 1.70 -13.80 9.07
N GLY A 59 1.12 -14.99 8.88
CA GLY A 59 1.83 -16.24 8.59
C GLY A 59 1.26 -16.98 7.38
N TYR A 60 1.84 -18.14 7.05
CA TYR A 60 1.47 -18.91 5.84
C TYR A 60 0.03 -19.45 5.82
N ALA A 61 -0.64 -19.52 6.98
CA ALA A 61 -2.03 -19.96 7.06
C ALA A 61 -3.03 -18.85 6.67
N ASP A 62 -2.64 -17.59 6.84
CA ASP A 62 -3.49 -16.43 6.61
C ASP A 62 -3.78 -16.25 5.11
N ARG A 63 -5.02 -15.86 4.78
CA ARG A 63 -5.43 -15.45 3.43
C ARG A 63 -5.18 -13.96 3.27
N LEU A 64 -4.26 -13.62 2.36
CA LEU A 64 -3.83 -12.25 2.13
C LEU A 64 -4.55 -11.65 0.92
N LEU A 65 -4.93 -10.37 1.04
CA LEU A 65 -5.41 -9.55 -0.07
C LEU A 65 -4.44 -8.40 -0.31
N VAL A 66 -3.68 -8.45 -1.41
CA VAL A 66 -2.73 -7.38 -1.75
C VAL A 66 -3.42 -6.32 -2.61
N ALA A 67 -3.42 -5.07 -2.14
CA ALA A 67 -3.93 -3.96 -2.91
C ALA A 67 -2.93 -3.58 -4.01
N VAL A 68 -3.31 -3.83 -5.27
CA VAL A 68 -2.47 -3.59 -6.46
C VAL A 68 -2.98 -2.41 -7.27
N SER A 69 -2.08 -1.45 -7.54
CA SER A 69 -2.40 -0.22 -8.27
C SER A 69 -1.92 -0.24 -9.73
N GLY A 70 -1.23 -1.30 -10.15
CA GLY A 70 -0.48 -1.35 -11.40
C GLY A 70 0.91 -0.68 -11.31
N GLY A 71 1.26 -0.12 -10.13
CA GLY A 71 2.58 0.47 -9.89
C GLY A 71 3.59 -0.52 -9.32
N LYS A 72 4.88 -0.14 -9.43
CA LYS A 72 6.05 -0.98 -9.08
C LYS A 72 5.94 -1.66 -7.72
N ASP A 73 5.62 -0.92 -6.66
CA ASP A 73 5.76 -1.43 -5.29
C ASP A 73 4.70 -2.49 -4.98
N SER A 74 3.46 -2.26 -5.46
CA SER A 74 2.36 -3.20 -5.23
C SER A 74 2.50 -4.49 -6.03
N LEU A 75 3.00 -4.42 -7.27
CA LEU A 75 3.25 -5.60 -8.10
C LEU A 75 4.49 -6.37 -7.61
N ALA A 76 5.56 -5.66 -7.23
CA ALA A 76 6.72 -6.28 -6.59
C ALA A 76 6.34 -7.01 -5.30
N LEU A 77 5.53 -6.38 -4.44
CA LEU A 77 5.04 -7.02 -3.22
C LEU A 77 4.22 -8.28 -3.54
N TRP A 78 3.37 -8.24 -4.55
CA TRP A 78 2.59 -9.41 -4.96
C TRP A 78 3.50 -10.54 -5.45
N ASP A 79 4.47 -10.24 -6.32
CA ASP A 79 5.48 -11.21 -6.81
C ASP A 79 6.25 -11.84 -5.65
N ILE A 80 6.72 -11.02 -4.70
CA ILE A 80 7.48 -11.48 -3.53
C ILE A 80 6.63 -12.41 -2.66
N LEU A 81 5.38 -12.06 -2.37
CA LEU A 81 4.52 -12.89 -1.51
C LEU A 81 4.15 -14.22 -2.17
N LEU A 82 3.94 -14.23 -3.50
CA LEU A 82 3.73 -15.46 -4.28
C LEU A 82 4.98 -16.35 -4.25
N ASP A 83 6.16 -15.79 -4.54
CA ASP A 83 7.43 -16.52 -4.53
C ASP A 83 7.76 -17.10 -3.15
N LEU A 84 7.39 -16.39 -2.08
CA LEU A 84 7.57 -16.85 -0.70
C LEU A 84 6.54 -17.93 -0.29
N GLY A 85 5.54 -18.22 -1.11
CA GLY A 85 4.54 -19.27 -0.87
C GLY A 85 3.36 -18.85 0.01
N TYR A 86 3.08 -17.54 0.13
CA TYR A 86 1.89 -17.07 0.84
C TYR A 86 0.62 -17.26 0.00
N ARG A 87 -0.52 -17.45 0.66
CA ARG A 87 -1.84 -17.50 0.03
C ARG A 87 -2.32 -16.07 -0.23
N VAL A 88 -2.05 -15.53 -1.41
CA VAL A 88 -2.27 -14.11 -1.72
C VAL A 88 -3.01 -13.90 -3.05
N ASP A 89 -4.12 -13.17 -2.97
CA ASP A 89 -4.85 -12.68 -4.14
C ASP A 89 -4.68 -11.16 -4.26
N GLY A 90 -4.73 -10.65 -5.49
CA GLY A 90 -4.67 -9.22 -5.79
C GLY A 90 -6.04 -8.56 -5.72
N LEU A 91 -6.07 -7.27 -5.35
CA LEU A 91 -7.24 -6.39 -5.50
C LEU A 91 -6.85 -5.13 -6.25
N TYR A 92 -7.43 -4.96 -7.44
CA TYR A 92 -7.38 -3.73 -8.21
C TYR A 92 -8.69 -2.94 -8.04
N ILE A 93 -8.58 -1.61 -7.93
CA ILE A 93 -9.73 -0.70 -7.88
C ILE A 93 -9.68 0.25 -9.07
N GLY A 94 -10.66 0.13 -9.96
CA GLY A 94 -10.90 1.05 -11.06
C GLY A 94 -11.40 2.40 -10.54
N LEU A 95 -10.53 3.42 -10.52
CA LEU A 95 -10.85 4.75 -9.98
C LEU A 95 -11.54 5.69 -10.97
N GLY A 96 -11.69 5.27 -12.24
CA GLY A 96 -12.30 6.04 -13.32
C GLY A 96 -11.48 7.25 -13.79
N ILE A 97 -10.14 7.16 -13.74
CA ILE A 97 -9.22 8.22 -14.16
C ILE A 97 -8.81 8.00 -15.62
N GLY A 98 -9.80 8.01 -16.52
CA GLY A 98 -9.59 7.91 -17.98
C GLY A 98 -8.62 6.80 -18.41
N GLY A 99 -7.69 7.13 -19.32
CA GLY A 99 -6.69 6.20 -19.83
C GLY A 99 -5.71 5.65 -18.77
N TYR A 100 -5.46 6.40 -17.69
CA TYR A 100 -4.59 5.97 -16.59
C TYR A 100 -5.18 4.76 -15.84
N SER A 101 -6.49 4.78 -15.54
CA SER A 101 -7.15 3.63 -14.91
C SER A 101 -7.19 2.42 -15.84
N ARG A 102 -7.45 2.62 -17.14
CA ARG A 102 -7.45 1.51 -18.11
C ARG A 102 -6.09 0.81 -18.16
N ARG A 103 -5.01 1.57 -18.35
CA ARG A 103 -3.65 1.01 -18.44
C ARG A 103 -3.22 0.31 -17.15
N SER A 104 -3.52 0.91 -15.99
CA SER A 104 -3.17 0.29 -14.70
C SER A 104 -3.95 -1.01 -14.45
N GLN A 105 -5.19 -1.11 -14.92
CA GLN A 105 -5.95 -2.36 -14.87
C GLN A 105 -5.34 -3.43 -15.78
N GLU A 106 -5.06 -3.09 -17.04
CA GLU A 106 -4.48 -4.02 -18.03
C GLU A 106 -3.16 -4.62 -17.53
N ILE A 107 -2.30 -3.81 -16.91
CA ILE A 107 -1.04 -4.26 -16.31
C ILE A 107 -1.29 -5.24 -15.14
N CYS A 108 -2.23 -4.93 -14.24
CA CYS A 108 -2.57 -5.83 -13.14
C CYS A 108 -3.13 -7.17 -13.64
N GLU A 109 -4.02 -7.14 -14.63
CA GLU A 109 -4.61 -8.34 -15.24
C GLU A 109 -3.53 -9.19 -15.92
N ALA A 110 -2.63 -8.56 -16.69
CA ALA A 110 -1.51 -9.25 -17.34
C ALA A 110 -0.54 -9.86 -16.31
N PHE A 111 -0.22 -9.14 -15.24
CA PHE A 111 0.62 -9.65 -14.15
C PHE A 111 -0.02 -10.89 -13.50
N ALA A 112 -1.31 -10.80 -13.16
CA ALA A 112 -2.04 -11.90 -12.54
C ALA A 112 -2.04 -13.15 -13.43
N GLN A 113 -2.32 -12.97 -14.73
CA GLN A 113 -2.29 -14.05 -15.72
C GLN A 113 -0.90 -14.69 -15.82
N GLN A 114 0.16 -13.89 -15.94
CA GLN A 114 1.54 -14.40 -16.06
C GLN A 114 2.00 -15.18 -14.83
N ARG A 115 1.45 -14.89 -13.65
CA ARG A 115 1.80 -15.57 -12.39
C ARG A 115 0.81 -16.65 -11.98
N GLY A 116 -0.26 -16.88 -12.74
CA GLY A 116 -1.33 -17.80 -12.36
C GLY A 116 -2.02 -17.39 -11.05
N ALA A 117 -2.09 -16.09 -10.76
CA ALA A 117 -2.62 -15.54 -9.53
C ALA A 117 -4.03 -14.96 -9.74
N HIS A 118 -4.85 -14.94 -8.68
CA HIS A 118 -6.21 -14.42 -8.76
C HIS A 118 -6.27 -12.92 -8.49
N LEU A 119 -6.98 -12.18 -9.34
CA LEU A 119 -7.18 -10.72 -9.23
C LEU A 119 -8.67 -10.38 -9.07
N HIS A 120 -9.02 -9.73 -7.98
CA HIS A 120 -10.30 -9.06 -7.79
C HIS A 120 -10.26 -7.68 -8.46
N VAL A 121 -11.31 -7.35 -9.22
CA VAL A 121 -11.47 -6.03 -9.82
C VAL A 121 -12.76 -5.38 -9.30
N VAL A 122 -12.63 -4.18 -8.73
CA VAL A 122 -13.75 -3.34 -8.32
C VAL A 122 -13.71 -2.04 -9.10
N ASP A 123 -14.66 -1.83 -10.01
CA ASP A 123 -14.85 -0.52 -10.63
C ASP A 123 -15.69 0.37 -9.72
N LEU A 124 -15.15 1.54 -9.34
CA LEU A 124 -15.80 2.44 -8.40
C LEU A 124 -17.09 3.04 -8.96
N ALA A 125 -17.10 3.37 -10.26
CA ALA A 125 -18.24 3.97 -10.93
C ALA A 125 -19.38 2.96 -11.07
N GLU A 126 -19.09 1.75 -11.52
CA GLU A 126 -20.07 0.68 -11.65
C GLU A 126 -20.63 0.24 -10.28
N THR A 127 -19.76 0.10 -9.28
CA THR A 127 -20.15 -0.46 -7.97
C THR A 127 -20.86 0.57 -7.09
N TYR A 128 -20.42 1.83 -7.12
CA TYR A 128 -20.88 2.85 -6.17
C TYR A 128 -21.57 4.06 -6.82
N GLY A 129 -21.60 4.13 -8.15
CA GLY A 129 -22.27 5.20 -8.92
C GLY A 129 -21.44 6.48 -9.07
N PHE A 130 -20.16 6.46 -8.72
CA PHE A 130 -19.27 7.62 -8.90
C PHE A 130 -17.81 7.20 -9.12
N SER A 131 -17.04 8.01 -9.84
CA SER A 131 -15.59 7.84 -9.99
C SER A 131 -14.84 8.81 -9.09
N THR A 132 -13.51 8.67 -8.99
CA THR A 132 -12.68 9.67 -8.29
C THR A 132 -12.85 11.05 -8.93
N VAL A 133 -12.95 11.11 -10.25
CA VAL A 133 -13.11 12.36 -11.00
C VAL A 133 -14.46 13.01 -10.68
N THR A 134 -15.56 12.28 -10.80
CA THR A 134 -16.89 12.85 -10.55
C THR A 134 -17.11 13.19 -9.07
N GLY A 135 -16.59 12.36 -8.16
CA GLY A 135 -16.67 12.63 -6.74
C GLY A 135 -15.93 13.88 -6.30
N SER A 136 -14.80 14.19 -6.94
CA SER A 136 -13.97 15.35 -6.58
C SER A 136 -14.53 16.68 -7.10
N GLN A 137 -15.31 16.65 -8.18
CA GLN A 137 -16.03 17.84 -8.67
C GLN A 137 -17.13 18.30 -7.70
N VAL A 138 -17.69 17.37 -6.92
CA VAL A 138 -18.80 17.64 -5.98
C VAL A 138 -18.30 17.88 -4.55
N ALA A 139 -17.21 17.23 -4.14
CA ALA A 139 -16.70 17.29 -2.77
C ALA A 139 -15.90 18.57 -2.49
N THR A 140 -16.56 19.73 -2.36
CA THR A 140 -15.93 21.05 -2.15
C THR A 140 -15.00 21.14 -0.93
N ASN A 141 -15.21 20.31 0.10
CA ASN A 141 -14.43 20.32 1.34
C ASN A 141 -13.31 19.26 1.39
N ARG A 142 -13.02 18.56 0.28
CA ARG A 142 -11.96 17.55 0.23
C ARG A 142 -11.18 17.63 -1.07
N SER A 143 -9.87 17.44 -0.98
CA SER A 143 -9.05 17.25 -2.17
C SER A 143 -9.43 15.97 -2.92
N THR A 144 -9.12 15.94 -4.21
CA THR A 144 -9.27 14.75 -5.07
C THR A 144 -8.62 13.51 -4.47
N CYS A 145 -7.40 13.67 -3.94
CA CYS A 145 -6.68 12.60 -3.25
C CYS A 145 -7.38 12.16 -1.94
N GLY A 146 -8.10 13.07 -1.26
CA GLY A 146 -8.93 12.74 -0.10
C GLY A 146 -10.12 11.83 -0.44
N VAL A 147 -10.82 12.14 -1.54
CA VAL A 147 -11.94 11.31 -2.06
C VAL A 147 -11.43 9.93 -2.49
N CYS A 148 -10.34 9.90 -3.26
CA CYS A 148 -9.67 8.67 -3.71
C CYS A 148 -9.22 7.81 -2.53
N GLY A 149 -8.48 8.41 -1.57
CA GLY A 149 -7.93 7.71 -0.42
C GLY A 149 -9.00 7.10 0.48
N LEU A 150 -10.10 7.81 0.73
CA LEU A 150 -11.21 7.25 1.49
C LEU A 150 -11.85 6.07 0.75
N SER A 151 -12.11 6.22 -0.54
CA SER A 151 -12.76 5.17 -1.35
C SER A 151 -11.91 3.90 -1.39
N LYS A 152 -10.60 4.02 -1.67
CA LYS A 152 -9.68 2.87 -1.65
C LYS A 152 -9.67 2.15 -0.31
N ARG A 153 -9.49 2.88 0.81
CA ARG A 153 -9.41 2.28 2.15
C ARG A 153 -10.71 1.56 2.55
N TYR A 154 -11.85 2.08 2.11
CA TYR A 154 -13.15 1.45 2.31
C TYR A 154 -13.28 0.15 1.52
N VAL A 155 -13.02 0.19 0.20
CA VAL A 155 -13.12 -0.97 -0.69
C VAL A 155 -12.15 -2.08 -0.28
N PHE A 156 -10.91 -1.75 0.07
CA PHE A 156 -9.93 -2.74 0.56
C PHE A 156 -10.48 -3.56 1.72
N ASN A 157 -11.08 -2.87 2.69
CA ASN A 157 -11.63 -3.53 3.87
C ASN A 157 -12.91 -4.29 3.56
N GLN A 158 -13.81 -3.70 2.76
CA GLN A 158 -15.06 -4.33 2.38
C GLN A 158 -14.82 -5.66 1.66
N VAL A 159 -14.00 -5.67 0.62
CA VAL A 159 -13.68 -6.87 -0.15
C VAL A 159 -13.01 -7.92 0.73
N ALA A 160 -12.09 -7.51 1.61
CA ALA A 160 -11.43 -8.43 2.52
C ALA A 160 -12.42 -9.13 3.47
N VAL A 161 -13.34 -8.38 4.08
CA VAL A 161 -14.38 -8.93 4.97
C VAL A 161 -15.33 -9.85 4.20
N GLU A 162 -15.86 -9.39 3.06
CA GLU A 162 -16.86 -10.12 2.28
C GLU A 162 -16.33 -11.45 1.72
N ARG A 163 -15.03 -11.52 1.41
CA ARG A 163 -14.40 -12.69 0.81
C ARG A 163 -13.58 -13.54 1.79
N GLY A 164 -13.59 -13.16 3.08
CA GLY A 164 -12.93 -13.87 4.15
C GLY A 164 -11.41 -13.89 4.02
N TYR A 165 -10.80 -12.74 3.74
CA TYR A 165 -9.36 -12.51 3.87
C TYR A 165 -9.02 -12.04 5.28
N ASP A 166 -7.91 -12.54 5.82
CA ASP A 166 -7.47 -12.24 7.18
C ASP A 166 -6.72 -10.90 7.25
N VAL A 167 -5.97 -10.57 6.18
CA VAL A 167 -5.08 -9.41 6.14
C VAL A 167 -5.09 -8.72 4.78
N VAL A 168 -5.22 -7.39 4.80
CA VAL A 168 -4.94 -6.55 3.63
C VAL A 168 -3.48 -6.10 3.67
N VAL A 169 -2.79 -6.29 2.55
CA VAL A 169 -1.38 -5.91 2.42
C VAL A 169 -1.25 -4.80 1.39
N THR A 170 -0.39 -3.80 1.68
CA THR A 170 -0.18 -2.66 0.78
C THR A 170 1.29 -2.44 0.49
N GLY A 171 1.62 -1.98 -0.71
CA GLY A 171 2.99 -1.73 -1.17
C GLY A 171 3.65 -0.45 -0.64
N HIS A 172 3.24 0.06 0.53
CA HIS A 172 3.91 1.24 1.11
C HIS A 172 5.33 0.86 1.53
N ASN A 173 6.30 1.60 1.00
CA ASN A 173 7.72 1.32 1.16
C ASN A 173 8.37 2.27 2.19
N LEU A 174 9.70 2.16 2.36
CA LEU A 174 10.48 2.99 3.29
C LEU A 174 10.33 4.50 2.99
N ASP A 175 10.36 4.89 1.73
CA ASP A 175 10.23 6.29 1.31
C ASP A 175 8.84 6.84 1.62
N ASP A 176 7.78 6.05 1.38
CA ASP A 176 6.40 6.43 1.71
C ASP A 176 6.20 6.67 3.21
N GLU A 177 6.68 5.73 4.03
CA GLU A 177 6.51 5.81 5.48
C GLU A 177 7.40 6.91 6.09
N ALA A 178 8.63 7.09 5.60
CA ALA A 178 9.49 8.18 6.03
C ALA A 178 8.93 9.55 5.63
N ALA A 179 8.38 9.70 4.42
CA ALA A 179 7.76 10.95 3.96
C ALA A 179 6.48 11.29 4.76
N THR A 180 5.69 10.26 5.08
CA THR A 180 4.51 10.40 5.96
C THR A 180 4.93 10.83 7.36
N LEU A 181 5.97 10.20 7.92
CA LEU A 181 6.51 10.53 9.24
C LEU A 181 7.02 11.97 9.28
N LEU A 182 7.81 12.39 8.30
CA LEU A 182 8.31 13.75 8.19
C LEU A 182 7.16 14.76 8.13
N GLY A 183 6.16 14.50 7.29
CA GLY A 183 5.01 15.37 7.14
C GLY A 183 4.16 15.53 8.40
N ASN A 184 4.00 14.45 9.17
CA ASN A 184 3.28 14.47 10.45
C ASN A 184 4.09 15.19 11.53
N LEU A 185 5.41 14.98 11.60
CA LEU A 185 6.30 15.64 12.56
C LEU A 185 6.40 17.15 12.32
N LEU A 186 6.53 17.59 11.07
CA LEU A 186 6.60 19.02 10.72
C LEU A 186 5.35 19.80 11.17
N ARG A 187 4.21 19.11 11.30
CA ARG A 187 2.92 19.68 11.72
C ARG A 187 2.51 19.28 13.14
N TRP A 188 3.34 18.49 13.84
CA TRP A 188 3.03 17.92 15.16
C TRP A 188 1.65 17.27 15.23
N HIS A 189 1.31 16.48 14.20
CA HIS A 189 0.08 15.71 14.15
C HIS A 189 0.17 14.45 15.03
N GLU A 190 0.15 14.63 16.35
CA GLU A 190 0.39 13.55 17.35
C GLU A 190 -0.53 12.33 17.15
N ASP A 191 -1.83 12.53 16.90
CA ASP A 191 -2.77 11.43 16.61
C ASP A 191 -2.36 10.58 15.39
N PHE A 192 -1.75 11.21 14.37
CA PHE A 192 -1.29 10.50 13.18
C PHE A 192 0.04 9.79 13.43
N LEU A 193 0.90 10.37 14.26
CA LEU A 193 2.12 9.71 14.74
C LEU A 193 1.78 8.46 15.55
N ALA A 194 0.84 8.57 16.50
CA ALA A 194 0.38 7.44 17.32
C ALA A 194 -0.23 6.28 16.51
N ARG A 195 -0.76 6.57 15.31
CA ARG A 195 -1.36 5.57 14.41
C ARG A 195 -0.40 5.05 13.34
N GLN A 196 0.77 5.65 13.17
CA GLN A 196 1.69 5.29 12.11
C GLN A 196 2.49 4.03 12.47
N ARG A 197 2.00 2.87 12.03
CA ARG A 197 2.66 1.57 12.23
C ARG A 197 2.69 0.73 10.95
N PRO A 198 3.68 -0.17 10.78
CA PRO A 198 3.69 -1.17 9.70
C PRO A 198 2.54 -2.18 9.83
N VAL A 199 2.03 -2.39 11.04
CA VAL A 199 0.88 -3.25 11.34
C VAL A 199 -0.21 -2.41 11.99
N LEU A 200 -1.37 -2.36 11.36
CA LEU A 200 -2.59 -1.85 11.93
C LEU A 200 -3.45 -3.06 12.32
N PRO A 201 -3.70 -3.28 13.62
CA PRO A 201 -4.46 -4.44 14.08
C PRO A 201 -5.90 -4.40 13.56
N ALA A 202 -6.53 -5.57 13.53
CA ALA A 202 -7.97 -5.67 13.33
C ALA A 202 -8.68 -4.95 14.50
N THR A 203 -9.81 -4.30 14.21
CA THR A 203 -10.60 -3.55 15.21
C THR A 203 -12.08 -3.84 15.04
N GLY A 204 -12.75 -4.26 16.11
CA GLY A 204 -14.14 -4.67 16.05
C GLY A 204 -14.37 -5.89 15.14
N ALA A 205 -15.62 -6.12 14.73
CA ALA A 205 -15.99 -7.32 13.96
C ALA A 205 -15.66 -7.24 12.45
N ASN A 206 -15.60 -6.04 11.87
CA ASN A 206 -15.57 -5.83 10.42
C ASN A 206 -14.36 -5.01 9.94
N GLN A 207 -13.25 -5.02 10.67
CA GLN A 207 -11.99 -4.41 10.20
C GLN A 207 -10.88 -5.44 10.17
N VAL A 208 -10.42 -5.79 8.98
CA VAL A 208 -9.27 -6.69 8.82
C VAL A 208 -7.97 -5.98 9.17
N ARG A 209 -6.97 -6.77 9.57
CA ARG A 209 -5.61 -6.26 9.81
C ARG A 209 -5.03 -5.67 8.53
N LYS A 210 -4.19 -4.65 8.65
CA LYS A 210 -3.46 -4.06 7.51
C LYS A 210 -1.97 -4.08 7.76
N CYS A 211 -1.21 -4.54 6.76
CA CYS A 211 0.23 -4.70 6.86
C CYS A 211 0.96 -4.01 5.71
N LYS A 212 2.19 -3.55 5.99
CA LYS A 212 3.09 -2.87 5.04
C LYS A 212 4.46 -3.58 4.99
N PRO A 213 4.61 -4.74 4.34
CA PRO A 213 5.84 -5.52 4.39
C PRO A 213 7.05 -4.83 3.73
N LEU A 214 6.81 -3.87 2.84
CA LEU A 214 7.87 -3.14 2.14
C LEU A 214 8.47 -1.98 2.96
N TYR A 215 8.03 -1.72 4.19
CA TYR A 215 8.49 -0.57 4.99
C TYR A 215 10.00 -0.51 5.25
N ARG A 216 10.73 -1.59 4.96
CA ARG A 216 12.19 -1.72 5.08
C ARG A 216 12.96 -1.49 3.78
N LEU A 217 12.26 -1.35 2.66
CA LEU A 217 12.81 -1.32 1.30
C LEU A 217 12.49 0.03 0.67
N SER A 218 13.43 0.64 -0.02
CA SER A 218 13.25 1.93 -0.69
C SER A 218 12.59 1.82 -2.06
N GLU A 219 12.08 2.93 -2.59
CA GLU A 219 11.56 3.01 -3.95
C GLU A 219 12.58 2.60 -5.01
N ARG A 220 13.85 2.98 -4.81
CA ARG A 220 14.95 2.59 -5.70
C ARG A 220 15.14 1.08 -5.70
N GLU A 221 15.03 0.46 -4.52
CA GLU A 221 15.14 -0.99 -4.41
C GLU A 221 13.98 -1.70 -5.12
N MET A 222 12.75 -1.20 -4.96
CA MET A 222 11.57 -1.80 -5.61
C MET A 222 11.60 -1.63 -7.13
N ALA A 223 12.09 -0.49 -7.63
CA ALA A 223 12.32 -0.31 -9.06
C ALA A 223 13.35 -1.31 -9.60
N ALA A 224 14.48 -1.47 -8.93
CA ALA A 224 15.51 -2.43 -9.32
C ALA A 224 14.99 -3.88 -9.29
N TYR A 225 14.19 -4.23 -8.28
CA TYR A 225 13.56 -5.54 -8.17
C TYR A 225 12.64 -5.81 -9.37
N CYS A 226 11.77 -4.86 -9.73
CA CYS A 226 10.88 -4.99 -10.89
C CYS A 226 11.67 -5.19 -12.18
N VAL A 227 12.73 -4.42 -12.41
CA VAL A 227 13.59 -4.56 -13.60
C VAL A 227 14.24 -5.94 -13.66
N ILE A 228 14.82 -6.42 -12.55
CA ILE A 228 15.47 -7.72 -12.49
C ILE A 228 14.48 -8.88 -12.69
N ARG A 229 13.24 -8.72 -12.21
CA ARG A 229 12.17 -9.73 -12.31
C ARG A 229 11.35 -9.61 -13.60
N GLY A 230 11.61 -8.62 -14.45
CA GLY A 230 10.84 -8.37 -15.66
C GLY A 230 9.37 -8.04 -15.39
N ILE A 231 9.09 -7.31 -14.31
CA ILE A 231 7.74 -6.87 -13.94
C ILE A 231 7.46 -5.54 -14.65
N ASP A 232 6.49 -5.54 -15.56
CA ASP A 232 5.99 -4.31 -16.16
C ASP A 232 5.06 -3.56 -15.18
N TYR A 233 5.11 -2.24 -15.22
CA TYR A 233 4.32 -1.39 -14.31
C TYR A 233 4.07 0.00 -14.91
N VAL A 234 3.03 0.67 -14.41
CA VAL A 234 2.74 2.07 -14.76
C VAL A 234 3.81 2.97 -14.17
N VAL A 235 4.57 3.63 -15.05
CA VAL A 235 5.61 4.60 -14.67
C VAL A 235 5.02 6.00 -14.53
N GLU A 236 3.96 6.29 -15.27
CA GLU A 236 3.29 7.58 -15.27
C GLU A 236 2.67 7.87 -13.90
N GLU A 237 2.87 9.10 -13.40
CA GLU A 237 2.20 9.56 -12.20
C GLU A 237 0.70 9.77 -12.45
N CYS A 238 -0.09 9.62 -11.40
CA CYS A 238 -1.52 9.88 -11.51
C CYS A 238 -1.76 11.37 -11.85
N PRO A 239 -2.56 11.67 -12.88
CA PRO A 239 -2.75 13.05 -13.37
C PRO A 239 -3.52 13.96 -12.39
N LEU A 240 -3.95 13.43 -11.24
CA LEU A 240 -4.73 14.13 -10.22
C LEU A 240 -3.92 14.46 -8.95
N VAL A 241 -2.59 14.32 -8.98
CA VAL A 241 -1.68 14.40 -7.82
C VAL A 241 -1.23 15.83 -7.47
N ASP A 242 -1.83 16.85 -8.08
CA ASP A 242 -1.43 18.25 -7.90
C ASP A 242 -1.36 18.68 -6.41
N GLY A 243 -0.26 19.34 -6.03
CA GLY A 243 0.00 19.82 -4.66
C GLY A 243 0.35 18.77 -3.61
N ASN A 244 0.76 17.55 -3.99
CA ASN A 244 1.09 16.49 -3.03
C ASN A 244 2.45 16.71 -2.34
N THR A 245 2.41 17.30 -1.13
CA THR A 245 3.58 17.49 -0.24
C THR A 245 4.38 16.21 0.07
N GLY A 246 3.80 15.02 -0.16
CA GLY A 246 4.52 13.76 -0.05
C GLY A 246 5.72 13.66 -0.99
N HIS A 247 5.63 14.19 -2.22
CA HIS A 247 6.76 14.20 -3.16
C HIS A 247 7.88 15.11 -2.66
N GLU A 248 7.55 16.31 -2.18
CA GLU A 248 8.52 17.25 -1.60
C GLU A 248 9.27 16.63 -0.41
N HIS A 249 8.55 15.95 0.50
CA HIS A 249 9.19 15.25 1.61
C HIS A 249 10.11 14.11 1.13
N LYS A 250 9.72 13.36 0.11
CA LYS A 250 10.57 12.30 -0.49
C LYS A 250 11.84 12.88 -1.11
N GLU A 251 11.76 14.04 -1.75
CA GLU A 251 12.93 14.73 -2.32
C GLU A 251 13.92 15.16 -1.23
N ILE A 252 13.42 15.79 -0.15
CA ILE A 252 14.22 16.18 1.02
C ILE A 252 14.92 14.95 1.62
N LEU A 253 14.16 13.89 1.87
CA LEU A 253 14.69 12.64 2.43
C LEU A 253 15.68 11.97 1.48
N SER A 254 15.48 12.07 0.17
CA SER A 254 16.42 11.53 -0.83
C SER A 254 17.71 12.33 -0.91
N ALA A 255 17.67 13.63 -0.65
CA ALA A 255 18.89 14.43 -0.48
C ALA A 255 19.68 14.00 0.77
N LEU A 256 18.98 13.77 1.89
CA LEU A 256 19.59 13.25 3.11
C LEU A 256 20.19 11.84 2.92
N GLU A 257 19.46 10.94 2.27
CA GLU A 257 19.93 9.57 1.99
C GLU A 257 21.20 9.55 1.10
N ARG A 258 21.34 10.49 0.16
CA ARG A 258 22.56 10.63 -0.64
C ARG A 258 23.75 11.13 0.17
N ALA A 259 23.52 12.06 1.11
CA ALA A 259 24.57 12.61 1.96
C ALA A 259 24.97 11.63 3.09
N ALA A 260 24.01 10.89 3.62
CA ALA A 260 24.17 9.92 4.70
C ALA A 260 23.35 8.65 4.40
N PRO A 261 23.93 7.67 3.70
CA PRO A 261 23.24 6.40 3.41
C PRO A 261 22.70 5.73 4.67
N GLY A 262 21.41 5.38 4.65
CA GLY A 262 20.68 4.84 5.79
C GLY A 262 19.88 5.88 6.59
N ALA A 263 19.93 7.17 6.25
CA ALA A 263 19.19 8.23 6.94
C ALA A 263 17.68 7.95 6.99
N LYS A 264 17.06 7.51 5.88
CA LYS A 264 15.62 7.17 5.85
C LYS A 264 15.28 6.03 6.80
N ALA A 265 16.09 4.97 6.77
CA ALA A 265 15.91 3.80 7.63
C ALA A 265 16.11 4.15 9.11
N GLN A 266 17.15 4.91 9.44
CA GLN A 266 17.42 5.38 10.80
C GLN A 266 16.28 6.26 11.33
N PHE A 267 15.74 7.15 10.49
CA PHE A 267 14.62 8.01 10.84
C PHE A 267 13.35 7.20 11.14
N LEU A 268 12.93 6.34 10.21
CA LEU A 268 11.71 5.55 10.38
C LEU A 268 11.85 4.52 11.50
N PHE A 269 12.92 3.73 11.51
CA PHE A 269 13.08 2.68 12.53
C PHE A 269 13.32 3.28 13.91
N GLY A 270 14.06 4.40 14.00
CA GLY A 270 14.22 5.12 15.25
C GLY A 270 12.90 5.66 15.81
N PHE A 271 11.98 6.07 14.94
CA PHE A 271 10.62 6.42 15.34
C PHE A 271 9.85 5.19 15.84
N LEU A 272 9.88 4.07 15.10
CA LEU A 272 9.19 2.83 15.47
C LEU A 272 9.69 2.24 16.79
N ASP A 273 11.00 2.27 17.05
CA ASP A 273 11.61 1.82 18.31
C ASP A 273 11.18 2.66 19.52
N ARG A 274 10.71 3.88 19.29
CA ARG A 274 10.29 4.84 20.33
C ARG A 274 8.79 5.13 20.25
N HIS A 275 8.04 4.32 19.51
CA HIS A 275 6.64 4.60 19.20
C HIS A 275 5.77 4.69 20.46
N GLU A 276 6.10 3.95 21.52
CA GLU A 276 5.34 3.96 22.78
C GLU A 276 5.14 5.38 23.35
N ARG A 277 6.12 6.28 23.14
CA ARG A 277 6.07 7.68 23.57
C ARG A 277 4.91 8.48 22.94
N PHE A 278 4.42 8.05 21.79
CA PHE A 278 3.31 8.67 21.08
C PHE A 278 1.98 7.99 21.38
N THR A 279 1.99 6.76 21.94
CA THR A 279 0.76 6.07 22.35
C THR A 279 0.44 6.21 23.82
N GLU A 280 1.42 6.49 24.69
CA GLU A 280 1.17 6.77 26.12
C GLU A 280 0.53 8.14 26.36
N ALA A 281 0.64 9.06 25.40
CA ALA A 281 -0.04 10.36 25.42
C ALA A 281 -1.56 10.22 25.16
N GLU A 282 -1.98 9.14 24.49
CA GLU A 282 -3.36 8.67 24.55
C GLU A 282 -3.50 7.96 25.91
N GLY A 283 -3.95 8.69 26.94
CA GLY A 283 -4.23 8.12 28.25
C GLY A 283 -5.13 6.88 28.17
N ALA A 284 -5.31 6.17 29.29
CA ALA A 284 -6.12 4.96 29.47
C ALA A 284 -7.64 5.14 29.21
N ASP A 285 -7.99 5.83 28.13
CA ASP A 285 -9.32 5.99 27.57
C ASP A 285 -9.33 5.14 26.31
N ASP A 286 -10.13 4.08 26.31
CA ASP A 286 -10.36 3.24 25.13
C ASP A 286 -10.72 4.18 23.97
N GLY A 287 -9.83 4.30 22.97
CA GLY A 287 -10.03 5.19 21.83
C GLY A 287 -11.44 5.07 21.22
N PRO A 288 -11.87 6.03 20.39
CA PRO A 288 -13.28 6.22 20.05
C PRO A 288 -13.97 4.90 19.67
N THR A 289 -15.06 4.58 20.39
CA THR A 289 -15.78 3.31 20.24
C THR A 289 -16.14 3.05 18.79
N VAL A 290 -15.58 1.97 18.24
CA VAL A 290 -15.82 1.56 16.86
C VAL A 290 -17.11 0.74 16.81
N VAL A 291 -18.10 1.24 16.08
CA VAL A 291 -19.40 0.60 15.87
C VAL A 291 -19.60 0.21 14.40
N ALA A 292 -20.58 -0.66 14.13
CA ALA A 292 -20.99 -0.99 12.77
C ALA A 292 -21.80 0.16 12.17
N CYS A 293 -21.47 0.56 10.94
CA CYS A 293 -22.21 1.57 10.19
C CYS A 293 -23.65 1.10 9.95
N GLY A 294 -24.65 1.92 10.31
CA GLY A 294 -26.07 1.61 10.10
C GLY A 294 -26.49 1.43 8.63
N ARG A 295 -25.63 1.79 7.67
CA ARG A 295 -25.91 1.64 6.22
C ARG A 295 -25.20 0.47 5.55
N CYS A 296 -23.95 0.19 5.92
CA CYS A 296 -23.13 -0.81 5.23
C CYS A 296 -22.45 -1.82 6.16
N GLY A 297 -22.65 -1.73 7.48
CA GLY A 297 -22.02 -2.62 8.46
C GLY A 297 -20.53 -2.42 8.68
N MET A 298 -19.84 -1.63 7.85
CA MET A 298 -18.40 -1.36 7.98
C MET A 298 -18.08 -0.49 9.22
N PRO A 299 -16.87 -0.61 9.79
CA PRO A 299 -16.45 0.11 10.99
C PRO A 299 -16.55 1.63 10.86
N THR A 300 -16.99 2.29 11.94
CA THR A 300 -17.12 3.75 12.02
C THR A 300 -17.17 4.21 13.48
N VAL A 301 -16.84 5.48 13.74
CA VAL A 301 -16.93 6.13 15.06
C VAL A 301 -18.25 6.90 15.27
N GLY A 302 -19.19 6.77 14.33
CA GLY A 302 -20.52 7.38 14.40
C GLY A 302 -21.53 6.57 13.61
N GLU A 303 -22.80 6.95 13.63
CA GLU A 303 -23.92 6.15 13.07
C GLU A 303 -23.71 5.69 11.62
N VAL A 304 -23.22 6.58 10.75
CA VAL A 304 -22.94 6.31 9.34
C VAL A 304 -21.45 6.49 9.08
N CYS A 305 -20.82 5.64 8.28
CA CYS A 305 -19.38 5.78 7.98
C CYS A 305 -19.11 6.96 7.02
N ALA A 306 -17.86 7.42 7.02
CA ALA A 306 -17.44 8.54 6.17
C ALA A 306 -17.62 8.26 4.67
N PHE A 307 -17.48 6.99 4.25
CA PHE A 307 -17.67 6.59 2.85
C PHE A 307 -19.15 6.71 2.44
N CYS A 308 -20.08 6.15 3.22
CA CYS A 308 -21.51 6.26 2.94
C CYS A 308 -21.99 7.70 2.88
N ARG A 309 -21.57 8.56 3.84
CA ARG A 309 -21.89 9.99 3.82
C ARG A 309 -21.34 10.69 2.57
N GLN A 310 -20.10 10.37 2.18
CA GLN A 310 -19.49 10.96 0.99
C GLN A 310 -20.23 10.52 -0.29
N ARG A 311 -20.50 9.22 -0.43
CA ARG A 311 -21.24 8.67 -1.56
C ARG A 311 -22.62 9.31 -1.70
N GLU A 312 -23.38 9.41 -0.62
CA GLU A 312 -24.70 10.03 -0.62
C GLU A 312 -24.65 11.50 -1.10
N ARG A 313 -23.71 12.29 -0.58
CA ARG A 313 -23.53 13.68 -1.00
C ARG A 313 -23.17 13.80 -2.48
N ILE A 314 -22.34 12.90 -2.98
CA ILE A 314 -21.97 12.87 -4.41
C ILE A 314 -23.18 12.52 -5.26
N LEU A 315 -23.89 11.44 -4.93
CA LEU A 315 -25.04 10.96 -5.70
C LEU A 315 -26.25 11.90 -5.66
N ALA A 316 -26.37 12.75 -4.63
CA ALA A 316 -27.41 13.77 -4.55
C ALA A 316 -27.24 14.90 -5.57
N VAL A 317 -26.02 15.09 -6.11
CA VAL A 317 -25.67 16.21 -7.01
C VAL A 317 -25.33 15.72 -8.42
N LEU A 318 -24.89 14.46 -8.58
CA LEU A 318 -24.66 13.90 -9.91
C LEU A 318 -25.99 13.80 -10.66
N PRO A 319 -26.06 14.28 -11.92
CA PRO A 319 -27.26 14.12 -12.72
C PRO A 319 -27.56 12.62 -12.82
N VAL A 320 -28.80 12.24 -12.50
CA VAL A 320 -29.30 10.89 -12.76
C VAL A 320 -29.18 10.67 -14.26
N THR A 321 -28.14 9.98 -14.70
CA THR A 321 -28.10 9.46 -16.06
C THR A 321 -29.28 8.50 -16.16
N ALA A 322 -30.30 8.89 -16.90
CA ALA A 322 -31.43 8.02 -17.23
C ALA A 322 -30.88 6.81 -17.99
N GLY A 323 -30.63 5.73 -17.25
CA GLY A 323 -30.06 4.49 -17.75
C GLY A 323 -29.55 3.64 -16.60
N ALA A 324 -30.39 2.70 -16.16
CA ALA A 324 -30.23 1.76 -15.05
C ALA A 324 -30.40 2.37 -13.63
N ALA A 325 -31.45 1.92 -12.94
CA ALA A 325 -31.49 1.98 -11.48
C ALA A 325 -30.19 1.41 -10.92
N PRO A 326 -29.64 1.96 -9.81
CA PRO A 326 -28.48 1.36 -9.16
C PRO A 326 -28.86 -0.08 -8.80
N ALA A 327 -28.27 -1.04 -9.51
CA ALA A 327 -28.32 -2.43 -9.10
C ALA A 327 -27.76 -2.51 -7.66
N PRO A 328 -28.26 -3.42 -6.82
CA PRO A 328 -27.56 -3.75 -5.58
C PRO A 328 -26.08 -3.98 -5.93
N PRO A 329 -25.12 -3.56 -5.08
CA PRO A 329 -23.70 -3.68 -5.38
C PRO A 329 -23.43 -5.12 -5.83
N SER A 330 -23.11 -5.28 -7.12
CA SER A 330 -22.76 -6.58 -7.65
C SER A 330 -21.49 -7.00 -6.92
N PRO A 331 -21.37 -8.26 -6.46
CA PRO A 331 -20.09 -8.75 -5.96
C PRO A 331 -19.02 -8.47 -7.01
N ALA A 332 -17.84 -8.02 -6.55
CA ALA A 332 -16.69 -7.77 -7.40
C ALA A 332 -16.57 -8.89 -8.44
N THR A 333 -16.37 -8.57 -9.71
CA THR A 333 -16.35 -9.61 -10.74
C THR A 333 -15.08 -10.44 -10.56
N ASP A 334 -15.24 -11.71 -10.21
CA ASP A 334 -14.13 -12.66 -10.17
C ASP A 334 -13.77 -12.99 -11.60
N ARG A 335 -12.69 -12.39 -12.10
CA ARG A 335 -12.05 -12.83 -13.34
C ARG A 335 -11.13 -13.99 -12.99
N ASN A 336 -11.72 -15.19 -12.94
CA ASN A 336 -10.96 -16.43 -12.96
C ASN A 336 -10.26 -16.52 -14.33
N VAL A 337 -8.95 -16.26 -14.36
CA VAL A 337 -8.12 -16.67 -15.49
C VAL A 337 -7.83 -18.15 -15.26
N ALA A 338 -8.63 -19.00 -15.91
CA ALA A 338 -8.44 -20.46 -15.94
C ALA A 338 -7.03 -20.81 -16.48
N PRO A 339 -6.47 -21.98 -16.09
CA PRO A 339 -5.04 -22.29 -16.18
C PRO A 339 -4.44 -22.30 -17.58
#